data_AF-A0A9E5M8A2-F1
#
_entry.id   AF-A0A9E5M8A2-F1
#
_cell.length_a   1.000
_cell.length_b   1.000
_cell.length_c   1.000
_cell.angle_alpha   90.00
_cell.angle_beta   90.00
_cell.angle_gamma   90.00
#
_symmetry.space_group_name_H-M   'P 1'
#
loop_
_entity.id
_entity.type
_entity.pdbx_description
1 polymer ?
#
loop_
_entity_poly.entity_id
_entity_poly.type
_entity_poly.pdbx_seq_one_letter_code
_entity_poly.pdbx_strand_id
1 'polypeptide(L)'
;MKTHVVCPHCNSTNRVATAQLEAELSCGSCHKPLFDKHPATPWCGPCRMMAPEYEKACAMLEPHARFVKVDTEEHQEVGAQHHIRSIPTIAVFKGGKEISRITGARSASELTKWISQFTTRKCVQSRKMHRQSCFLMRWLEPLAAVTAT
;
A
#
# COMPACT_ATOMS: atom_id res chain seq x y z
N MET A 1 -14.49 15.98 8.90
CA MET A 1 -13.17 16.09 9.57
C MET A 1 -12.17 16.69 8.58
N LYS A 2 -11.18 17.47 9.06
CA LYS A 2 -10.11 18.03 8.21
C LYS A 2 -8.83 17.26 8.50
N THR A 3 -8.12 16.83 7.46
CA THR A 3 -6.84 16.14 7.51
C THR A 3 -5.74 17.08 7.02
N HIS A 4 -4.54 16.98 7.58
CA HIS A 4 -3.37 17.69 7.09
C HIS A 4 -2.59 16.80 6.11
N VAL A 5 -2.34 17.29 4.90
CA VAL A 5 -1.59 16.61 3.85
C VAL A 5 -0.36 17.45 3.53
N VAL A 6 0.82 16.84 3.53
CA VAL A 6 2.08 17.52 3.18
C VAL A 6 2.27 17.42 1.67
N CYS A 7 2.52 18.56 1.00
CA CYS A 7 2.78 18.60 -0.43
C CYS A 7 4.15 17.97 -0.75
N PRO A 8 4.24 16.99 -1.67
CA PRO A 8 5.51 16.32 -2.00
C PRO A 8 6.47 17.22 -2.81
N HIS A 9 5.97 18.31 -3.40
CA HIS A 9 6.78 19.18 -4.27
C HIS A 9 7.42 20.37 -3.54
N CYS A 10 6.80 20.85 -2.47
CA CYS A 10 7.25 22.07 -1.78
C CYS A 10 7.16 22.01 -0.25
N ASN A 11 6.82 20.85 0.32
CA ASN A 11 6.66 20.61 1.76
C ASN A 11 5.61 21.47 2.48
N SER A 12 4.77 22.22 1.76
CA SER A 12 3.69 22.99 2.40
C SER A 12 2.62 22.06 2.99
N THR A 13 2.10 22.40 4.17
CA THR A 13 0.99 21.66 4.78
C THR A 13 -0.35 22.20 4.28
N ASN A 14 -1.17 21.32 3.73
CA ASN A 14 -2.48 21.64 3.16
C ASN A 14 -3.58 21.04 4.04
N ARG A 15 -4.65 21.82 4.29
CA ARG A 15 -5.82 21.38 5.05
C ARG A 15 -6.87 20.88 4.08
N VAL A 16 -7.11 19.57 4.07
CA VAL A 16 -8.01 18.88 3.14
C VAL A 16 -9.20 18.32 3.91
N ALA A 17 -10.44 18.53 3.44
CA ALA A 17 -11.57 17.83 4.04
C ALA A 17 -11.48 16.34 3.71
N THR A 18 -11.75 15.45 4.65
CA THR A 18 -11.65 13.99 4.42
C THR A 18 -12.47 13.53 3.22
N ALA A 19 -13.63 14.16 2.97
CA ALA A 19 -14.48 13.89 1.81
C ALA A 19 -13.86 14.26 0.45
N GLN A 20 -12.76 15.00 0.43
CA GLN A 20 -12.09 15.47 -0.78
C GLN A 20 -10.78 14.73 -1.05
N LEU A 21 -10.41 13.73 -0.23
CA LEU A 21 -9.14 13.00 -0.41
C LEU A 21 -9.04 12.25 -1.75
N GLU A 22 -10.17 11.96 -2.39
CA GLU A 22 -10.24 11.33 -3.71
C GLU A 22 -10.34 12.34 -4.88
N ALA A 23 -10.49 13.63 -4.57
CA ALA A 23 -10.55 14.68 -5.57
C ALA A 23 -9.15 15.05 -6.08
N GLU A 24 -9.07 15.59 -7.30
CA GLU A 24 -7.86 16.27 -7.77
C GLU A 24 -7.66 17.55 -6.97
N LEU A 25 -6.80 17.47 -5.96
CA LEU A 25 -6.45 18.57 -5.09
C LEU A 25 -5.11 19.14 -5.49
N SER A 26 -5.04 20.46 -5.65
CA SER A 26 -3.79 21.18 -5.88
C SER A 26 -3.28 21.82 -4.60
N CYS A 27 -1.96 21.87 -4.46
CA CYS A 27 -1.28 22.54 -3.37
C CYS A 27 -1.60 24.04 -3.38
N GLY A 28 -2.01 24.61 -2.24
CA GLY A 28 -2.31 26.05 -2.15
C GLY A 28 -1.09 26.98 -2.28
N SER A 29 0.13 26.43 -2.22
CA SER A 29 1.39 27.20 -2.29
C SER A 29 2.10 27.09 -3.63
N CYS A 30 2.29 25.88 -4.16
CA CYS A 30 2.99 25.68 -5.43
C CYS A 30 2.07 25.29 -6.60
N HIS A 31 0.76 25.15 -6.34
CA HIS A 31 -0.28 24.79 -7.33
C HIS A 31 -0.13 23.43 -8.01
N LYS A 32 0.90 22.64 -7.69
CA LYS A 32 1.06 21.26 -8.18
C LYS A 32 0.08 20.30 -7.49
N PRO A 33 -0.29 19.17 -8.12
CA PRO A 33 -1.14 18.15 -7.50
C PRO A 33 -0.62 17.70 -6.12
N LEU A 34 -1.53 17.48 -5.18
CA LEU A 34 -1.21 16.89 -3.86
C LEU A 34 -1.18 15.36 -3.91
N PHE A 35 -1.92 14.78 -4.86
CA PHE A 35 -1.98 13.36 -5.13
C PHE A 35 -1.84 13.17 -6.63
N ASP A 36 -0.85 12.40 -7.04
CA ASP A 36 -0.81 11.87 -8.39
C ASP A 36 -1.90 10.81 -8.47
N LYS A 37 -2.97 11.09 -9.20
CA LYS A 37 -3.86 10.02 -9.67
C LYS A 37 -3.06 9.24 -10.70
N HIS A 38 -2.22 8.31 -10.26
CA HIS A 38 -1.44 7.47 -11.17
C HIS A 38 -2.43 6.77 -12.12
N PRO A 39 -2.37 7.06 -13.42
CA PRO A 39 -3.26 6.43 -14.37
C PRO A 39 -2.93 4.94 -14.42
N ALA A 40 -3.98 4.12 -14.59
CA ALA A 40 -3.79 2.72 -14.92
C ALA A 40 -2.95 2.63 -16.21
N THR A 41 -1.84 1.92 -16.18
CA THR A 41 -0.98 1.63 -17.34
C THR A 41 -1.85 1.14 -18.51
N PRO A 42 -2.17 1.99 -19.51
CA PRO A 42 -3.31 1.77 -20.40
C PRO A 42 -3.08 0.60 -21.35
N TRP A 43 -1.83 0.20 -21.54
CA TRP A 43 -1.42 -0.93 -22.37
C TRP A 43 -1.24 -2.23 -21.58
N CYS A 44 -1.18 -2.20 -20.24
CA CYS A 44 -1.06 -3.41 -19.43
C CYS A 44 -2.43 -4.02 -19.11
N GLY A 45 -2.93 -4.87 -20.00
CA GLY A 45 -4.17 -5.63 -19.80
C GLY A 45 -4.24 -6.37 -18.44
N PRO A 46 -3.22 -7.18 -18.08
CA PRO A 46 -3.19 -7.87 -16.79
C PRO A 46 -3.19 -6.93 -15.57
N CYS A 47 -2.48 -5.80 -15.64
CA CYS A 47 -2.44 -4.81 -14.55
C CYS A 47 -3.81 -4.17 -14.34
N ARG A 48 -4.48 -3.78 -15.45
CA ARG A 48 -5.83 -3.22 -15.42
C ARG A 48 -6.85 -4.20 -14.81
N MET A 49 -6.77 -5.48 -15.18
CA MET A 49 -7.64 -6.52 -14.62
C MET A 49 -7.38 -6.75 -13.13
N MET A 50 -6.12 -6.66 -12.70
CA MET A 50 -5.73 -6.90 -11.32
C MET A 50 -6.02 -5.71 -10.39
N ALA A 51 -6.04 -4.48 -10.90
CA ALA A 51 -6.25 -3.26 -10.11
C ALA A 51 -7.45 -3.32 -9.14
N PRO A 52 -8.68 -3.70 -9.55
CA PRO A 52 -9.81 -3.81 -8.63
C PRO A 52 -9.67 -4.97 -7.64
N GLU A 53 -9.01 -6.06 -8.02
CA GLU A 53 -8.74 -7.20 -7.14
C GLU A 53 -7.72 -6.84 -6.05
N TYR A 54 -6.73 -6.04 -6.42
CA TYR A 54 -5.76 -5.49 -5.48
C TYR A 54 -6.43 -4.55 -4.46
N GLU A 55 -7.30 -3.64 -4.90
CA GLU A 55 -8.03 -2.74 -4.00
C GLU A 55 -8.93 -3.49 -3.01
N LYS A 56 -9.61 -4.56 -3.46
CA LYS A 56 -10.37 -5.45 -2.57
C LYS A 56 -9.46 -6.14 -1.54
N ALA A 57 -8.28 -6.61 -1.95
CA ALA A 57 -7.31 -7.21 -1.04
C ALA A 57 -6.80 -6.20 0.00
N CYS A 58 -6.53 -4.95 -0.41
CA CYS A 58 -6.17 -3.87 0.50
C CYS A 58 -7.23 -3.69 1.59
N ALA A 59 -8.50 -3.54 1.19
CA ALA A 59 -9.61 -3.32 2.11
C ALA A 59 -9.80 -4.48 3.12
N MET A 60 -9.54 -5.73 2.70
CA MET A 60 -9.62 -6.90 3.58
C MET A 60 -8.45 -7.02 4.56
N LEU A 61 -7.30 -6.47 4.22
CA LEU A 61 -6.05 -6.64 4.98
C LEU A 61 -5.71 -5.42 5.85
N GLU A 62 -6.33 -4.27 5.63
CA GLU A 62 -6.22 -3.14 6.56
C GLU A 62 -6.75 -3.53 7.96
N PRO A 63 -6.14 -3.01 9.05
CA PRO A 63 -4.92 -2.20 9.12
C PRO A 63 -3.62 -3.02 9.21
N HIS A 64 -3.67 -4.33 8.94
CA HIS A 64 -2.57 -5.27 9.20
C HIS A 64 -1.45 -5.23 8.17
N ALA A 65 -1.69 -4.62 7.01
CA ALA A 65 -0.70 -4.35 5.97
C ALA A 65 -0.94 -2.96 5.38
N ARG A 66 0.13 -2.32 4.89
CA ARG A 66 0.09 -1.09 4.10
C ARG A 66 0.35 -1.44 2.65
N PHE A 67 -0.37 -0.78 1.76
CA PHE A 67 -0.32 -1.06 0.34
C PHE A 67 0.21 0.16 -0.40
N VAL A 68 1.13 -0.09 -1.34
CA VAL A 68 1.70 0.94 -2.21
C VAL A 68 1.55 0.43 -3.65
N LYS A 69 1.13 1.30 -4.56
CA LYS A 69 1.21 1.07 -6.01
C LYS A 69 2.35 1.93 -6.54
N VAL A 70 3.16 1.37 -7.43
CA VAL A 70 4.25 2.08 -8.11
C VAL A 70 4.05 1.87 -9.61
N ASP A 71 3.94 2.96 -10.35
CA ASP A 71 4.00 2.93 -11.80
C ASP A 71 5.47 2.80 -12.23
N THR A 72 5.80 1.68 -12.87
CA THR A 72 7.18 1.40 -13.31
C THR A 72 7.58 2.08 -14.62
N GLU A 73 6.64 2.69 -15.36
CA GLU A 73 6.93 3.57 -16.48
C GLU A 73 7.38 4.96 -15.99
N GLU A 74 6.68 5.50 -14.99
CA GLU A 74 7.03 6.80 -14.40
C GLU A 74 8.27 6.72 -13.51
N HIS A 75 8.46 5.60 -12.80
CA HIS A 75 9.55 5.38 -11.84
C HIS A 75 10.45 4.21 -12.25
N GLN A 76 11.07 4.33 -13.43
CA GLN A 76 11.91 3.28 -14.01
C GLN A 76 13.07 2.87 -13.10
N GLU A 77 13.62 3.81 -12.33
CA GLU A 77 14.67 3.56 -11.35
C GLU A 77 14.20 2.62 -10.23
N VAL A 78 12.95 2.76 -9.78
CA VAL A 78 12.36 1.88 -8.75
C VAL A 78 12.15 0.49 -9.33
N GLY A 79 11.68 0.41 -10.58
CA GLY A 79 11.57 -0.84 -11.33
C GLY A 79 12.92 -1.57 -11.44
N ALA A 80 13.99 -0.84 -11.78
CA ALA A 80 15.34 -1.38 -11.89
C ALA A 80 15.91 -1.83 -10.53
N GLN A 81 15.80 -1.00 -9.49
CA GLN A 81 16.30 -1.27 -8.14
C GLN A 81 15.66 -2.53 -7.53
N HIS A 82 14.37 -2.75 -7.78
CA HIS A 82 13.64 -3.93 -7.30
C HIS A 82 13.63 -5.09 -8.30
N HIS A 83 14.41 -5.00 -9.39
CA HIS A 83 14.51 -6.02 -10.42
C HIS A 83 13.13 -6.48 -10.94
N ILE A 84 12.25 -5.53 -11.24
CA ILE A 84 10.94 -5.80 -11.83
C ILE A 84 11.14 -6.13 -13.32
N ARG A 85 10.86 -7.39 -13.69
CA ARG A 85 11.03 -7.91 -15.07
C ARG A 85 9.72 -8.12 -15.81
N SER A 86 8.60 -8.08 -15.09
CA SER A 86 7.26 -8.32 -15.62
C SER A 86 6.24 -7.61 -14.74
N ILE A 87 5.16 -7.11 -15.32
CA ILE A 87 4.05 -6.51 -14.60
C ILE A 87 2.76 -7.33 -14.81
N PRO A 88 1.85 -7.37 -13.82
CA PRO A 88 2.01 -6.84 -12.47
C PRO A 88 2.96 -7.71 -11.63
N THR A 89 3.74 -7.08 -10.75
CA THR A 89 4.56 -7.77 -9.73
C THR A 89 4.19 -7.25 -8.35
N ILE A 90 4.02 -8.15 -7.39
CA ILE A 90 3.78 -7.79 -5.99
C ILE A 90 4.91 -8.32 -5.13
N ALA A 91 5.52 -7.42 -4.37
CA ALA A 91 6.55 -7.75 -3.39
C ALA A 91 6.08 -7.35 -1.98
N VAL A 92 6.34 -8.21 -1.00
CA VAL A 92 6.05 -7.97 0.41
C VAL A 92 7.35 -7.61 1.10
N PHE A 93 7.33 -6.48 1.80
CA PHE A 93 8.46 -5.98 2.58
C PHE A 93 8.14 -6.02 4.08
N LYS A 94 9.13 -6.42 4.88
CA LYS A 94 9.09 -6.38 6.35
C LYS A 94 10.45 -5.94 6.87
N GLY A 95 10.48 -4.90 7.73
CA GLY A 95 11.73 -4.32 8.24
C GLY A 95 12.67 -3.83 7.12
N GLY A 96 12.11 -3.27 6.05
CA GLY A 96 12.87 -2.77 4.89
C GLY A 96 13.44 -3.85 3.96
N LYS A 97 13.17 -5.14 4.21
CA LYS A 97 13.62 -6.26 3.37
C LYS A 97 12.47 -6.90 2.64
N GLU A 98 12.68 -7.23 1.37
CA GLU A 98 11.76 -8.08 0.61
C GLU A 98 11.78 -9.50 1.21
N ILE A 99 10.61 -10.00 1.59
CA ILE A 99 10.44 -11.34 2.19
C ILE A 99 9.69 -12.30 1.28
N SER A 100 8.97 -11.78 0.28
CA SER A 100 8.17 -12.59 -0.64
C SER A 100 7.81 -11.78 -1.88
N ARG A 101 7.68 -12.48 -3.02
CA ARG A 101 7.33 -11.91 -4.32
C ARG A 101 6.44 -12.86 -5.10
N ILE A 102 5.47 -12.31 -5.82
CA ILE A 102 4.72 -13.01 -6.86
C ILE A 102 4.61 -12.14 -8.11
N THR A 103 4.52 -12.81 -9.25
CA THR A 103 4.36 -12.16 -10.57
C THR A 103 3.05 -12.61 -11.22
N GLY A 104 2.43 -11.71 -11.97
CA GLY A 104 1.22 -11.94 -12.74
C GLY A 104 -0.07 -11.61 -11.98
N ALA A 105 -1.14 -11.40 -12.75
CA ALA A 105 -2.46 -11.04 -12.22
C ALA A 105 -3.03 -12.16 -11.33
N ARG A 106 -3.67 -11.78 -10.22
CA ARG A 106 -4.29 -12.68 -9.24
C ARG A 106 -5.59 -12.07 -8.73
N SER A 107 -6.50 -12.92 -8.27
CA SER A 107 -7.73 -12.49 -7.60
C SER A 107 -7.48 -11.96 -6.18
N ALA A 108 -8.43 -11.20 -5.65
CA ALA A 108 -8.36 -10.66 -4.29
C ALA A 108 -8.20 -11.76 -3.24
N SER A 109 -8.88 -12.90 -3.42
CA SER A 109 -8.80 -14.04 -2.51
C SER A 109 -7.41 -14.67 -2.47
N GLU A 110 -6.76 -14.81 -3.63
CA GLU A 110 -5.40 -15.33 -3.72
C GLU A 110 -4.39 -14.37 -3.06
N LEU A 111 -4.54 -13.07 -3.32
CA LEU A 111 -3.71 -12.03 -2.70
C LEU A 111 -3.86 -12.03 -1.18
N THR A 112 -5.09 -12.02 -0.68
CA THR A 112 -5.37 -12.05 0.76
C THR A 112 -4.80 -13.29 1.43
N LYS A 113 -4.99 -14.47 0.81
CA LYS A 113 -4.45 -15.74 1.32
C LYS A 113 -2.92 -15.75 1.33
N TRP A 114 -2.28 -15.15 0.33
CA TRP A 114 -0.83 -15.08 0.25
C TRP A 114 -0.26 -14.06 1.24
N ILE A 115 -0.77 -12.83 1.27
CA ILE A 115 -0.27 -11.75 2.15
C ILE A 115 -0.52 -12.08 3.63
N SER A 116 -1.63 -12.74 3.96
CA SER A 116 -1.96 -13.10 5.34
C SER A 116 -0.98 -14.08 6.00
N GLN A 117 -0.14 -14.77 5.21
CA GLN A 117 0.96 -15.59 5.73
C GLN A 117 2.05 -14.74 6.38
N PHE A 118 2.15 -13.47 5.99
CA PHE A 118 3.16 -12.53 6.47
C PHE A 118 2.60 -11.54 7.48
N THR A 119 1.29 -11.28 7.45
CA THR A 119 0.62 -10.44 8.46
C THR A 119 0.55 -11.19 9.78
N THR A 120 1.28 -10.68 10.77
CA THR A 120 1.29 -11.28 12.09
C THR A 120 -0.08 -11.06 12.73
N ARG A 121 -0.92 -12.11 12.81
CA ARG A 121 -1.75 -12.27 14.01
C ARG A 121 -0.83 -12.68 15.15
N LYS A 122 -0.01 -11.74 15.64
CA LYS A 122 0.41 -11.86 17.04
C LYS A 122 -0.81 -11.49 17.87
N CYS A 123 -1.70 -12.46 18.06
CA CYS A 123 -2.17 -12.61 19.41
C CYS A 123 -0.91 -12.91 20.22
N VAL A 124 -0.63 -12.11 21.26
CA VAL A 124 0.28 -12.50 22.33
C VAL A 124 -0.41 -13.68 23.04
N GLN A 125 -0.47 -14.84 22.39
CA GLN A 125 -0.72 -16.11 23.05
C GLN A 125 0.59 -16.55 23.68
N SER A 126 1.03 -15.77 24.67
CA SER A 126 1.83 -16.35 25.74
C SER A 126 0.97 -17.44 26.38
N ARG A 127 1.52 -18.64 26.49
CA ARG A 127 0.96 -19.76 27.23
C ARG A 127 0.58 -19.34 28.66
N LYS A 128 -0.64 -18.87 28.86
CA LYS A 128 -1.51 -19.02 30.04
C LYS A 128 -2.69 -18.08 29.88
N MET A 129 -3.84 -18.69 29.63
CA MET A 129 -5.15 -18.07 29.80
C MET A 129 -5.29 -17.69 31.29
N HIS A 130 -5.13 -16.40 31.59
CA HIS A 130 -5.75 -15.81 32.77
C HIS A 130 -6.43 -14.51 32.39
N ARG A 131 -7.71 -14.44 32.78
CA ARG A 131 -8.69 -13.42 32.44
C ARG A 131 -8.27 -12.07 33.03
N GLN A 132 -8.64 -11.01 32.31
CA GLN A 132 -8.69 -9.60 32.74
C GLN A 132 -7.34 -8.92 32.96
N SER A 133 -6.83 -8.23 31.92
CA SER A 133 -6.65 -6.76 31.96
C SER A 133 -6.02 -6.23 30.69
N CYS A 134 -6.60 -5.12 30.27
CA CYS A 134 -6.30 -4.26 29.13
C CYS A 134 -4.86 -3.73 29.02
N PHE A 135 -4.48 -3.51 27.76
CA PHE A 135 -3.79 -2.33 27.21
C PHE A 135 -2.27 -2.12 27.34
N LEU A 136 -1.78 -1.56 26.23
CA LEU A 136 -0.50 -0.88 25.98
C LEU A 136 0.76 -1.74 26.00
N MET A 137 1.27 -2.05 24.80
CA MET A 137 2.64 -1.68 24.39
C MET A 137 2.98 -2.14 22.96
N ARG A 138 3.42 -1.15 22.17
CA ARG A 138 4.41 -1.22 21.09
C ARG A 138 4.06 -2.04 19.83
N TRP A 139 3.38 -1.33 18.93
CA TRP A 139 3.48 -1.44 17.47
C TRP A 139 4.87 -1.90 16.99
N LEU A 140 4.90 -2.99 16.21
CA LEU A 140 6.09 -3.50 15.51
C LEU A 140 5.74 -3.67 14.03
N GLU A 141 6.16 -2.64 13.28
CA GLU A 141 6.40 -2.53 11.84
C GLU A 141 5.28 -2.91 10.85
N PRO A 142 4.76 -1.95 10.06
CA PRO A 142 3.80 -2.28 9.01
C PRO A 142 4.51 -3.05 7.88
N LEU A 143 3.92 -4.19 7.48
CA LEU A 143 4.23 -4.81 6.21
C LEU A 143 3.84 -3.85 5.09
N ALA A 144 4.75 -3.61 4.15
CA ALA A 144 4.43 -2.90 2.92
C ALA A 144 4.29 -3.93 1.79
N ALA A 145 3.09 -4.06 1.24
CA ALA A 145 2.90 -4.74 -0.03
C ALA A 145 3.03 -3.68 -1.13
N VAL A 146 4.06 -3.80 -1.97
CA VAL A 146 4.29 -2.92 -3.11
C VAL A 146 3.82 -3.67 -4.35
N THR A 147 2.87 -3.08 -5.06
CA THR A 147 2.47 -3.53 -6.39
C THR A 147 3.12 -2.62 -7.41
N ALA A 148 3.92 -3.20 -8.28
CA ALA A 148 4.35 -2.58 -9.52
C ALA A 148 3.22 -2.76 -10.55
N THR A 149 2.60 -1.65 -10.95
CA THR A 149 1.62 -1.58 -12.04
C THR A 149 2.22 -0.95 -13.28
#